data_AF-A0A1M4Z089-F1
#
_entry.id   AF-A0A1M4Z089-F1
#
_cell.length_a   1.000
_cell.length_b   1.000
_cell.length_c   1.000
_cell.angle_alpha   90.00
_cell.angle_beta   90.00
_cell.angle_gamma   90.00
#
_symmetry.space_group_name_H-M   'P 1'
#
loop_
_entity.id
_entity.type
_entity.pdbx_description
1 polymer ?
#
loop_
_entity_poly.entity_id
_entity_poly.type
_entity_poly.pdbx_seq_one_letter_code
_entity_poly.pdbx_strand_id
1 'polypeptide(L)'
;MEDDLISCLTRQVKEEVIENYLTQRRVIEIQMEDLEAQAEQVRSLAREVGKRITRLGYLMVHPEEVSRLVQLLKIPSPSFWHECLEKPFSRGVRFIKVSAFTGKSKYRKLVLESYRRLVKWMADYKDAVDDFELECRALNLNIQGFQNNFDLLTILNFLKNLDACALEQKHFLGGNFSAEEIMSVEKKLYIHPIDPKAFQLPEPLDLPSFSLVSDDLSKLAEDVFRRYQNHVKKLLQ
;
A
#
# COMPACT_ATOMS: atom_id res chain seq x y z
N MET A 1 -11.13 -11.95 56.48
CA MET A 1 -12.44 -11.89 55.79
C MET A 1 -12.63 -10.58 55.04
N GLU A 2 -12.65 -9.40 55.67
CA GLU A 2 -12.72 -8.12 54.94
C GLU A 2 -11.45 -7.87 54.09
N ASP A 3 -10.26 -8.13 54.66
CA ASP A 3 -8.99 -8.01 53.92
C ASP A 3 -8.89 -9.00 52.74
N ASP A 4 -9.42 -10.21 52.89
CA ASP A 4 -9.45 -11.21 51.81
C ASP A 4 -10.36 -10.78 50.67
N LEU A 5 -11.52 -10.18 50.98
CA LEU A 5 -12.47 -9.66 50.00
C LEU A 5 -11.86 -8.47 49.23
N ILE A 6 -11.23 -7.53 49.95
CA ILE A 6 -10.55 -6.38 49.35
C ILE A 6 -9.39 -6.83 48.46
N SER A 7 -8.62 -7.85 48.88
CA SER A 7 -7.54 -8.41 48.07
C SER A 7 -8.04 -9.07 46.79
N CYS A 8 -9.14 -9.82 46.87
CA CYS A 8 -9.77 -10.47 45.71
C CYS A 8 -10.30 -9.45 44.72
N LEU A 9 -11.00 -8.42 45.21
CA LEU A 9 -11.55 -7.35 44.36
C LEU A 9 -10.42 -6.57 43.67
N THR A 10 -9.36 -6.26 44.41
CA THR A 10 -8.20 -5.55 43.89
C THR A 10 -7.50 -6.34 42.80
N ARG A 11 -7.31 -7.65 43.01
CA ARG A 11 -6.73 -8.54 42.01
C ARG A 11 -7.59 -8.55 40.74
N GLN A 12 -8.91 -8.67 40.88
CA GLN A 12 -9.83 -8.69 39.75
C GLN A 12 -9.77 -7.40 38.91
N VAL A 13 -9.72 -6.24 39.58
CA VAL A 13 -9.59 -4.94 38.88
C VAL A 13 -8.24 -4.82 38.15
N LYS A 14 -7.14 -5.32 38.75
CA LYS A 14 -5.84 -5.34 38.09
C LYS A 14 -5.84 -6.25 36.85
N GLU A 15 -6.41 -7.44 36.98
CA GLU A 15 -6.56 -8.40 35.88
C GLU A 15 -7.35 -7.77 34.73
N GLU A 16 -8.50 -7.14 35.02
CA GLU A 16 -9.35 -6.49 34.03
C GLU A 16 -8.65 -5.34 33.29
N VAL A 17 -7.93 -4.46 33.99
CA VAL A 17 -7.20 -3.34 33.36
C VAL A 17 -6.10 -3.84 32.42
N ILE A 18 -5.34 -4.85 32.85
CA ILE A 18 -4.28 -5.45 32.04
C ILE A 18 -4.88 -6.18 30.84
N GLU A 19 -5.94 -6.96 31.05
CA GLU A 19 -6.61 -7.70 29.98
C GLU A 19 -7.17 -6.75 28.92
N ASN A 20 -7.81 -5.65 29.32
CA ASN A 20 -8.32 -4.65 28.39
C ASN A 20 -7.19 -3.99 27.59
N TYR A 21 -6.09 -3.58 28.24
CA TYR A 21 -4.92 -3.03 27.55
C TYR A 21 -4.35 -4.01 26.51
N LEU A 22 -4.10 -5.25 26.91
CA LEU A 22 -3.53 -6.28 26.03
C LEU A 22 -4.46 -6.61 24.88
N THR A 23 -5.76 -6.67 25.14
CA THR A 23 -6.79 -6.92 24.12
C THR A 23 -6.81 -5.81 23.08
N GLN A 24 -6.88 -4.55 23.51
CA GLN A 24 -6.91 -3.40 22.59
C GLN A 24 -5.61 -3.28 21.81
N ARG A 25 -4.47 -3.53 22.46
CA ARG A 25 -3.18 -3.59 21.77
C ARG A 25 -3.17 -4.66 20.69
N ARG A 26 -3.65 -5.87 21.02
CA ARG A 26 -3.70 -6.99 20.07
C ARG A 26 -4.57 -6.67 18.85
N VAL A 27 -5.69 -5.94 19.05
CA VAL A 27 -6.53 -5.48 17.94
C VAL A 27 -5.74 -4.58 16.99
N ILE A 28 -4.97 -3.62 17.50
CA ILE A 28 -4.12 -2.75 16.67
C ILE A 28 -3.06 -3.56 15.93
N GLU A 29 -2.41 -4.50 16.61
CA GLU A 29 -1.39 -5.37 15.98
C GLU A 29 -2.00 -6.17 14.81
N ILE A 30 -3.20 -6.73 14.98
CA ILE A 30 -3.90 -7.44 13.90
C ILE A 30 -4.22 -6.48 12.74
N GLN A 31 -4.68 -5.26 13.03
CA GLN A 31 -4.93 -4.26 11.98
C GLN A 31 -3.66 -3.86 11.23
N MET A 32 -2.49 -3.83 11.90
CA MET A 32 -1.20 -3.61 11.25
C MET A 32 -0.84 -4.77 10.31
N GLU A 33 -1.03 -6.01 10.76
CA GLU A 33 -0.82 -7.22 9.93
C GLU A 33 -1.73 -7.20 8.68
N ASP A 34 -3.00 -6.84 8.84
CA ASP A 34 -3.96 -6.71 7.73
C ASP A 34 -3.54 -5.61 6.74
N LEU A 35 -3.05 -4.47 7.25
CA LEU A 35 -2.57 -3.37 6.42
C LEU A 35 -1.34 -3.76 5.60
N GLU A 36 -0.40 -4.53 6.17
CA GLU A 36 0.74 -5.08 5.43
C GLU A 36 0.29 -6.01 4.30
N ALA A 37 -0.70 -6.88 4.56
CA ALA A 37 -1.27 -7.76 3.56
C ALA A 37 -1.96 -6.96 2.44
N GLN A 38 -2.71 -5.91 2.78
CA GLN A 38 -3.35 -5.02 1.81
C GLN A 38 -2.31 -4.28 0.95
N ALA A 39 -1.23 -3.78 1.56
CA ALA A 39 -0.13 -3.15 0.82
C ALA A 39 0.47 -4.11 -0.22
N GLU A 40 0.64 -5.39 0.11
CA GLU A 40 1.13 -6.38 -0.87
C GLU A 40 0.12 -6.65 -2.00
N GLN A 41 -1.18 -6.64 -1.71
CA GLN A 41 -2.21 -6.73 -2.75
C GLN A 41 -2.15 -5.53 -3.70
N VAL A 42 -2.00 -4.31 -3.17
CA VAL A 42 -1.84 -3.09 -3.97
C VAL A 42 -0.55 -3.14 -4.79
N ARG A 43 0.57 -3.63 -4.24
CA ARG A 43 1.81 -3.86 -5.00
C ARG A 43 1.62 -4.88 -6.12
N SER A 44 0.88 -5.96 -5.86
CA SER A 44 0.55 -6.96 -6.87
C SER A 44 -0.26 -6.34 -8.02
N LEU A 45 -1.24 -5.50 -7.69
CA LEU A 45 -2.01 -4.75 -8.67
C LEU A 45 -1.12 -3.79 -9.49
N ALA A 46 -0.19 -3.08 -8.85
CA ALA A 46 0.79 -2.24 -9.54
C ALA A 46 1.63 -3.04 -10.53
N ARG A 47 2.09 -4.25 -10.15
CA ARG A 47 2.82 -5.16 -11.06
C ARG A 47 1.95 -5.58 -12.25
N GLU A 48 0.65 -5.83 -12.04
CA GLU A 48 -0.29 -6.13 -13.12
C GLU A 48 -0.48 -4.95 -14.08
N VAL A 49 -0.62 -3.73 -13.56
CA VAL A 49 -0.65 -2.51 -14.37
C VAL A 49 0.66 -2.36 -15.15
N GLY A 50 1.80 -2.58 -14.48
CA GLY A 50 3.13 -2.53 -15.07
C GLY A 50 3.28 -3.45 -16.28
N LYS A 51 2.80 -4.70 -16.20
CA LYS A 51 2.80 -5.63 -17.35
C LYS A 51 2.03 -5.07 -18.57
N ARG A 52 0.96 -4.30 -18.35
CA ARG A 52 0.17 -3.67 -19.42
C ARG A 52 0.90 -2.47 -20.03
N ILE A 53 1.64 -1.72 -19.22
CA ILE A 53 2.56 -0.68 -19.69
C ILE A 53 3.69 -1.29 -20.53
N THR A 54 4.33 -2.35 -20.04
CA THR A 54 5.36 -3.10 -20.79
C THR A 54 4.84 -3.56 -22.15
N ARG A 55 3.59 -4.04 -22.23
CA ARG A 55 2.97 -4.40 -23.51
C ARG A 55 2.87 -3.21 -24.46
N LEU A 56 2.49 -2.03 -23.98
CA LEU A 56 2.43 -0.83 -24.83
C LEU A 56 3.83 -0.43 -25.32
N GLY A 57 4.83 -0.44 -24.44
CA GLY A 57 6.23 -0.20 -24.82
C GLY A 57 6.71 -1.19 -25.89
N TYR A 58 6.40 -2.47 -25.71
CA TYR A 58 6.74 -3.53 -26.66
C TYR A 58 6.07 -3.35 -28.03
N LEU A 59 4.84 -2.85 -28.08
CA LEU A 59 4.17 -2.55 -29.35
C LEU A 59 4.92 -1.47 -30.13
N MET A 60 5.60 -0.53 -29.48
CA MET A 60 6.30 0.57 -30.17
C MET A 60 7.52 0.10 -31.00
N VAL A 61 8.00 -1.14 -30.81
CA VAL A 61 9.11 -1.79 -31.53
C VAL A 61 10.50 -1.15 -31.32
N HIS A 62 10.59 0.17 -31.36
CA HIS A 62 11.85 0.92 -31.34
C HIS A 62 11.87 1.93 -30.17
N PRO A 63 13.03 2.17 -29.51
CA PRO A 63 13.13 3.09 -28.38
C PRO A 63 12.63 4.51 -28.68
N GLU A 64 12.86 5.04 -29.88
CA GLU A 64 12.35 6.36 -30.27
C GLU A 64 10.83 6.46 -30.22
N GLU A 65 10.13 5.39 -30.60
CA GLU A 65 8.67 5.34 -30.58
C GLU A 65 8.14 5.13 -29.14
N VAL A 66 8.92 4.45 -28.29
CA VAL A 66 8.68 4.41 -26.83
C VAL A 66 8.81 5.80 -26.22
N SER A 67 9.81 6.59 -26.60
CA SER A 67 9.95 7.98 -26.11
C SER A 67 8.77 8.86 -26.54
N ARG A 68 8.29 8.72 -27.78
CA ARG A 68 7.06 9.40 -28.24
C ARG A 68 5.84 8.98 -27.43
N LEU A 69 5.71 7.69 -27.11
CA LEU A 69 4.64 7.18 -26.25
C LEU A 69 4.73 7.77 -24.84
N VAL A 70 5.92 7.82 -24.23
CA VAL A 70 6.16 8.41 -22.90
C VAL A 70 5.71 9.86 -22.86
N GLN A 71 6.08 10.65 -23.87
CA GLN A 71 5.68 12.05 -23.97
C GLN A 71 4.17 12.20 -24.12
N LEU A 72 3.54 11.38 -24.97
CA LEU A 72 2.10 11.41 -25.20
C LEU A 72 1.30 11.04 -23.95
N LEU A 73 1.79 10.06 -23.19
CA LEU A 73 1.15 9.59 -21.96
C LEU A 73 1.60 10.35 -20.71
N LYS A 74 2.53 11.29 -20.84
CA LYS A 74 3.10 12.09 -19.75
C LYS A 74 3.66 11.25 -18.59
N ILE A 75 4.32 10.14 -18.92
CA ILE A 75 4.90 9.25 -17.89
C ILE A 75 6.15 9.91 -17.31
N PRO A 76 6.23 10.16 -15.99
CA PRO A 76 7.38 10.80 -15.36
C PRO A 76 8.62 9.90 -15.42
N SER A 77 9.80 10.52 -15.48
CA SER A 77 11.10 9.84 -15.41
C SER A 77 12.02 10.57 -14.43
N PRO A 78 12.63 9.89 -13.45
CA PRO A 78 12.52 8.44 -13.18
C PRO A 78 11.18 8.07 -12.51
N SER A 79 10.63 6.90 -12.83
CA SER A 79 9.48 6.32 -12.13
C SER A 79 9.39 4.81 -12.35
N PHE A 80 8.72 4.09 -11.43
CA PHE A 80 8.41 2.66 -11.58
C PHE A 80 7.75 2.33 -12.93
N TRP A 81 6.87 3.22 -13.41
CA TRP A 81 6.17 3.04 -14.68
C TRP A 81 7.05 3.26 -15.89
N HIS A 82 8.03 4.17 -15.80
CA HIS A 82 9.03 4.35 -16.83
C HIS A 82 9.90 3.09 -16.98
N GLU A 83 10.35 2.52 -15.86
CA GLU A 83 11.11 1.24 -15.87
C GLU A 83 10.29 0.09 -16.48
N CYS A 84 8.96 0.10 -16.33
CA CYS A 84 8.11 -0.91 -16.95
C CYS A 84 8.15 -0.88 -18.48
N LEU A 85 8.45 0.27 -19.10
CA LEU A 85 8.59 0.39 -20.56
C LEU A 85 9.93 -0.15 -21.08
N GLU A 86 10.96 -0.15 -20.25
CA GLU A 86 12.30 -0.64 -20.61
C GLU A 86 12.42 -2.17 -20.47
N LYS A 87 11.55 -2.78 -19.65
CA LYS A 87 11.55 -4.23 -19.43
C LYS A 87 11.17 -4.99 -20.69
N PRO A 88 11.80 -6.15 -20.96
CA PRO A 88 11.37 -7.02 -22.04
C PRO A 88 9.95 -7.52 -21.75
N PHE A 89 9.12 -7.59 -22.79
CA PHE A 89 7.76 -8.10 -22.64
C PHE A 89 7.75 -9.57 -22.25
N SER A 90 7.30 -9.85 -21.03
CA SER A 90 7.02 -11.20 -20.55
C SER A 90 5.59 -11.60 -20.88
N ARG A 91 5.41 -12.82 -21.38
CA ARG A 91 4.07 -13.41 -21.59
C ARG A 91 3.38 -13.51 -20.23
N GLY A 92 2.14 -13.03 -20.12
CA GLY A 92 1.41 -12.98 -18.84
C GLY A 92 0.18 -12.06 -18.84
N VAL A 93 0.06 -11.15 -19.81
CA VAL A 93 -1.16 -10.37 -20.03
C VAL A 93 -2.08 -11.10 -21.00
N ARG A 94 -3.39 -11.15 -20.71
CA ARG A 94 -4.40 -11.74 -21.62
C ARG A 94 -4.27 -11.17 -23.03
N PHE A 95 -4.26 -12.06 -24.01
CA PHE A 95 -4.22 -11.68 -25.43
C PHE A 95 -5.42 -10.80 -25.78
N ILE A 96 -5.17 -9.71 -26.51
CA ILE A 96 -6.24 -8.85 -27.02
C ILE A 96 -6.58 -9.31 -28.43
N LYS A 97 -7.76 -9.92 -28.58
CA LYS A 97 -8.33 -10.23 -29.89
C LYS A 97 -8.88 -8.94 -30.50
N VAL A 98 -8.36 -8.55 -31.66
CA VAL A 98 -8.87 -7.46 -32.48
C VAL A 98 -9.12 -7.95 -33.91
N SER A 99 -10.26 -7.56 -34.49
CA SER A 99 -10.62 -7.86 -35.89
C SER A 99 -10.42 -6.63 -36.78
N ALA A 100 -9.78 -6.82 -37.93
CA ALA A 100 -9.64 -5.78 -38.96
C ALA A 100 -9.29 -6.40 -40.32
N PHE A 101 -9.62 -5.69 -41.40
CA PHE A 101 -9.36 -6.11 -42.78
C PHE A 101 -7.87 -6.07 -43.17
N THR A 102 -7.09 -5.18 -42.56
CA THR A 102 -5.65 -5.01 -42.89
C THR A 102 -4.79 -5.16 -41.64
N GLY A 103 -3.55 -5.61 -41.81
CA GLY A 103 -2.57 -5.65 -40.72
C GLY A 103 -2.33 -4.29 -40.07
N LYS A 104 -2.35 -3.21 -40.87
CA LYS A 104 -2.26 -1.82 -40.38
C LYS A 104 -3.40 -1.51 -39.41
N SER A 105 -4.64 -1.74 -39.84
CA SER A 105 -5.82 -1.50 -39.02
C SER A 105 -5.89 -2.42 -37.81
N LYS A 106 -5.42 -3.68 -37.93
CA LYS A 106 -5.33 -4.64 -36.82
C LYS A 106 -4.37 -4.14 -35.75
N TYR A 107 -3.18 -3.70 -36.16
CA TYR A 107 -2.17 -3.15 -35.26
C TYR A 107 -2.64 -1.88 -34.55
N ARG A 108 -3.19 -0.91 -35.30
CA ARG A 108 -3.76 0.31 -34.72
C ARG A 108 -4.83 0.01 -33.67
N LYS A 109 -5.77 -0.89 -33.99
CA LYS A 109 -6.79 -1.34 -33.02
C LYS A 109 -6.17 -2.00 -31.79
N LEU A 110 -5.11 -2.80 -31.95
CA LEU A 110 -4.42 -3.44 -30.84
C LEU A 110 -3.78 -2.42 -29.89
N VAL A 111 -3.12 -1.38 -30.42
CA VAL A 111 -2.53 -0.31 -29.60
C VAL A 111 -3.61 0.46 -28.85
N LEU A 112 -4.67 0.90 -29.53
CA LEU A 112 -5.76 1.65 -28.91
C LEU A 112 -6.48 0.84 -27.83
N GLU A 113 -6.78 -0.42 -28.11
CA GLU A 113 -7.43 -1.31 -27.13
C GLU A 113 -6.49 -1.64 -25.96
N SER A 114 -5.18 -1.74 -26.22
CA SER A 114 -4.18 -1.90 -25.15
C SER A 114 -4.17 -0.70 -24.21
N TYR A 115 -4.24 0.51 -24.76
CA TYR A 115 -4.29 1.75 -24.00
C TYR A 115 -5.60 1.90 -23.23
N ARG A 116 -6.75 1.65 -23.87
CA ARG A 116 -8.07 1.70 -23.21
C ARG A 116 -8.12 0.79 -21.98
N ARG A 117 -7.59 -0.44 -22.10
CA ARG A 117 -7.49 -1.35 -20.95
C ARG A 117 -6.51 -0.84 -19.90
N LEU A 118 -5.38 -0.26 -20.29
CA LEU A 118 -4.44 0.33 -19.34
C LEU A 118 -5.11 1.43 -18.52
N VAL A 119 -5.86 2.35 -19.14
CA VAL A 119 -6.57 3.43 -18.44
C VAL A 119 -7.51 2.86 -17.37
N LYS A 120 -8.28 1.81 -17.70
CA LYS A 120 -9.14 1.15 -16.71
C LYS A 120 -8.34 0.57 -15.55
N TRP A 121 -7.29 -0.20 -15.84
CA TRP A 121 -6.48 -0.83 -14.81
C TRP A 121 -5.71 0.19 -13.94
N MET A 122 -5.33 1.33 -14.50
CA MET A 122 -4.71 2.41 -13.74
C MET A 122 -5.72 3.11 -12.82
N ALA A 123 -6.98 3.25 -13.26
CA ALA A 123 -8.06 3.74 -12.40
C ALA A 123 -8.31 2.75 -11.25
N ASP A 124 -8.46 1.46 -11.54
CA ASP A 124 -8.63 0.41 -10.51
C ASP A 124 -7.45 0.42 -9.50
N TYR A 125 -6.23 0.71 -9.97
CA TYR A 125 -5.05 0.84 -9.12
C TYR A 125 -5.06 2.11 -8.27
N LYS A 126 -5.45 3.25 -8.85
CA LYS A 126 -5.58 4.51 -8.13
C LYS A 126 -6.59 4.40 -7.00
N ASP A 127 -7.76 3.82 -7.28
CA ASP A 127 -8.80 3.56 -6.28
C ASP A 127 -8.24 2.68 -5.14
N ALA A 128 -7.49 1.62 -5.46
CA ALA A 128 -6.89 0.75 -4.45
C ALA A 128 -5.80 1.44 -3.59
N VAL A 129 -5.05 2.40 -4.15
CA VAL A 129 -4.10 3.23 -3.39
C VAL A 129 -4.84 4.20 -2.49
N ASP A 130 -5.88 4.86 -2.99
CA ASP A 130 -6.71 5.80 -2.23
C ASP A 130 -7.40 5.09 -1.04
N ASP A 131 -7.95 3.89 -1.26
CA ASP A 131 -8.52 3.03 -0.22
C ASP A 131 -7.47 2.63 0.82
N PHE A 132 -6.27 2.25 0.38
CA PHE A 132 -5.17 1.91 1.30
C PHE A 132 -4.75 3.11 2.17
N GLU A 133 -4.70 4.32 1.60
CA GLU A 133 -4.40 5.54 2.36
C GLU A 133 -5.51 5.91 3.35
N LEU A 134 -6.78 5.60 3.03
CA LEU A 134 -7.89 5.72 3.98
C LEU A 134 -7.73 4.74 5.15
N GLU A 135 -7.39 3.49 4.88
CA GLU A 135 -7.15 2.48 5.93
C GLU A 135 -5.96 2.86 6.84
N CYS A 136 -4.86 3.36 6.26
CA CYS A 136 -3.74 3.90 7.04
C CYS A 136 -4.20 5.02 7.99
N ARG A 137 -5.05 5.94 7.52
CA ARG A 137 -5.59 7.02 8.34
C ARG A 137 -6.51 6.50 9.43
N ALA A 138 -7.37 5.53 9.13
CA ALA A 138 -8.26 4.91 10.11
C ALA A 138 -7.48 4.20 11.22
N LEU A 139 -6.44 3.43 10.87
CA LEU A 139 -5.57 2.77 11.85
C LEU A 139 -4.81 3.79 12.70
N ASN A 140 -4.32 4.88 12.11
CA ASN A 140 -3.68 5.95 12.88
C ASN A 140 -4.62 6.60 13.91
N LEU A 141 -5.90 6.75 13.59
CA LEU A 141 -6.91 7.21 14.56
C LEU A 141 -7.12 6.18 15.67
N ASN A 142 -7.11 4.88 15.37
CA ASN A 142 -7.19 3.82 16.38
C ASN A 142 -5.96 3.82 17.29
N ILE A 143 -4.76 3.96 16.73
CA ILE A 143 -3.50 4.07 17.49
C ILE A 143 -3.57 5.28 18.42
N GLN A 144 -4.01 6.43 17.92
CA GLN A 144 -4.16 7.63 18.75
C GLN A 144 -5.20 7.42 19.86
N GLY A 145 -6.35 6.81 19.53
CA GLY A 145 -7.38 6.48 20.51
C GLY A 145 -6.87 5.55 21.60
N PHE A 146 -6.09 4.53 21.24
CA PHE A 146 -5.43 3.63 22.18
C PHE A 146 -4.44 4.38 23.07
N GLN A 147 -3.58 5.22 22.51
CA GLN A 147 -2.62 6.00 23.30
C GLN A 147 -3.31 6.96 24.28
N ASN A 148 -4.43 7.56 23.88
CA ASN A 148 -5.21 8.45 24.75
C ASN A 148 -5.94 7.69 25.86
N ASN A 149 -6.46 6.50 25.57
CA ASN A 149 -7.22 5.69 26.52
C ASN A 149 -6.31 4.92 27.50
N PHE A 150 -5.08 4.62 27.08
CA PHE A 150 -4.12 3.85 27.84
C PHE A 150 -2.84 4.65 28.08
N ASP A 151 -2.92 5.64 28.95
CA ASP A 151 -1.73 6.28 29.51
C ASP A 151 -1.00 5.28 30.42
N LEU A 152 0.14 4.80 29.93
CA LEU A 152 0.91 3.76 30.57
C LEU A 152 1.41 4.16 31.96
N LEU A 153 1.74 5.44 32.16
CA LEU A 153 2.13 5.98 33.47
C LEU A 153 0.96 5.94 34.43
N THR A 154 -0.23 6.30 33.96
CA THR A 154 -1.47 6.23 34.75
C THR A 154 -1.83 4.79 35.10
N ILE A 155 -1.72 3.84 34.16
CA ILE A 155 -1.97 2.41 34.40
C ILE A 155 -0.96 1.85 35.42
N LEU A 156 0.34 2.12 35.25
CA LEU A 156 1.38 1.66 36.17
C LEU A 156 1.19 2.25 37.57
N ASN A 157 0.83 3.53 37.67
CA ASN A 157 0.55 4.18 38.94
C ASN A 157 -0.72 3.61 39.60
N PHE A 158 -1.78 3.36 38.82
CA PHE A 158 -3.01 2.72 39.29
C PHE A 158 -2.75 1.30 39.84
N LEU A 159 -2.04 0.47 39.08
CA LEU A 159 -1.66 -0.89 39.51
C LEU A 159 -0.80 -0.87 40.79
N LYS A 160 0.08 0.13 40.93
CA LYS A 160 0.90 0.35 42.13
C LYS A 160 0.06 0.75 43.35
N ASN A 161 -0.87 1.69 43.19
CA ASN A 161 -1.69 2.21 44.29
C ASN A 161 -2.74 1.22 44.79
N LEU A 162 -3.16 0.29 43.95
CA LEU A 162 -4.01 -0.83 44.34
C LEU A 162 -3.26 -1.87 45.20
N ASP A 163 -1.93 -1.89 45.23
CA ASP A 163 -1.15 -2.85 46.01
C ASP A 163 -0.81 -2.34 47.42
N ALA A 164 -1.83 -1.97 48.22
CA ALA A 164 -1.64 -1.36 49.55
C ALA A 164 -0.83 -2.26 50.51
N CYS A 165 -1.07 -3.59 50.51
CA CYS A 165 -0.35 -4.54 51.36
C CYS A 165 1.13 -4.69 50.96
N ALA A 166 1.47 -4.58 49.66
CA ALA A 166 2.86 -4.57 49.21
C ALA A 166 3.53 -3.21 49.42
N LEU A 167 2.77 -2.10 49.37
CA LEU A 167 3.26 -0.75 49.69
C LEU A 167 3.73 -0.63 51.14
N GLU A 168 3.03 -1.27 52.09
CA GLU A 168 3.43 -1.34 53.49
C GLU A 168 4.70 -2.21 53.70
N GLN A 169 4.85 -3.32 52.95
CA GLN A 169 6.08 -4.13 52.98
C GLN A 169 7.26 -3.50 52.20
N LYS A 170 6.99 -2.64 51.19
CA LYS A 170 8.00 -2.00 50.33
C LYS A 170 8.74 -0.83 50.98
N HIS A 171 8.31 -0.33 52.14
CA HIS A 171 9.12 0.58 52.94
C HIS A 171 10.48 -0.04 53.36
N PHE A 172 10.64 -1.37 53.24
CA PHE A 172 11.87 -2.11 53.55
C PHE A 172 12.71 -2.57 52.34
N LEU A 173 12.17 -2.55 51.11
CA LEU A 173 12.85 -3.05 49.92
C LEU A 173 12.66 -2.05 48.78
N GLY A 174 13.61 -1.11 48.66
CA GLY A 174 13.62 -0.07 47.63
C GLY A 174 13.43 -0.67 46.23
N GLY A 175 12.23 -0.47 45.67
CA GLY A 175 11.83 -0.98 44.37
C GLY A 175 10.98 0.05 43.66
N ASN A 176 11.59 1.19 43.32
CA ASN A 176 11.05 2.07 42.30
C ASN A 176 11.78 1.75 41.00
N PHE A 177 11.02 1.62 39.90
CA PHE A 177 11.64 1.71 38.60
C PHE A 177 12.38 3.05 38.51
N SER A 178 13.61 3.05 38.03
CA SER A 178 14.31 4.30 37.74
C SER A 178 13.55 5.06 36.65
N ALA A 179 13.73 6.38 36.58
CA ALA A 179 13.14 7.17 35.49
C ALA A 179 13.55 6.60 34.11
N GLU A 180 14.76 6.06 33.99
CA GLU A 180 15.28 5.41 32.79
C GLU A 180 14.54 4.10 32.46
N GLU A 181 14.19 3.30 33.47
CA GLU A 181 13.41 2.07 33.28
C GLU A 181 11.98 2.35 32.82
N ILE A 182 11.34 3.38 33.39
CA ILE A 182 9.99 3.81 32.99
C ILE A 182 10.01 4.32 31.54
N MET A 183 10.95 5.19 31.19
CA MET A 183 11.11 5.67 29.82
C MET A 183 11.42 4.54 28.83
N SER A 184 12.20 3.54 29.25
CA SER A 184 12.52 2.36 28.44
C SER A 184 11.28 1.50 28.16
N VAL A 185 10.42 1.30 29.17
CA VAL A 185 9.15 0.57 29.03
C VAL A 185 8.18 1.34 28.14
N GLU A 186 8.03 2.64 28.36
CA GLU A 186 7.18 3.51 27.55
C GLU A 186 7.59 3.47 26.07
N LYS A 187 8.89 3.60 25.79
CA LYS A 187 9.42 3.53 24.43
C LYS A 187 9.15 2.18 23.74
N LYS A 188 9.20 1.07 24.48
CA LYS A 188 8.93 -0.28 23.93
C LYS A 188 7.44 -0.52 23.68
N LEU A 189 6.58 0.12 24.45
CA LEU A 189 5.13 -0.07 24.36
C LEU A 189 4.46 0.96 23.46
N TYR A 190 5.14 2.05 23.15
CA TYR A 190 4.67 3.05 22.20
C TYR A 190 4.45 2.43 20.80
N ILE A 191 3.27 2.64 20.23
CA ILE A 191 2.93 2.21 18.87
C ILE A 191 3.07 3.41 17.96
N HIS A 192 4.02 3.37 17.02
CA HIS A 192 4.23 4.50 16.13
C HIS A 192 3.10 4.61 15.10
N PRO A 193 2.61 5.84 14.81
CA PRO A 193 1.75 6.08 13.67
C PRO A 193 2.42 5.63 12.38
N ILE A 194 1.59 5.15 11.46
CA ILE A 194 2.00 4.59 10.19
C ILE A 194 2.06 5.70 9.14
N ASP A 195 3.19 5.77 8.44
CA ASP A 195 3.32 6.59 7.23
C ASP A 195 3.01 5.72 5.99
N PRO A 196 1.96 6.04 5.20
CA PRO A 196 1.65 5.31 3.97
C PRO A 196 2.84 5.22 3.00
N LYS A 197 3.73 6.22 3.01
CA LYS A 197 4.92 6.25 2.14
C LYS A 197 5.94 5.18 2.49
N ALA A 198 5.95 4.68 3.74
CA ALA A 198 6.85 3.63 4.17
C ALA A 198 6.65 2.31 3.39
N PHE A 199 5.45 2.10 2.82
CA PHE A 199 5.13 0.90 2.03
C PHE A 199 5.67 0.94 0.60
N GLN A 200 6.23 2.08 0.15
CA GLN A 200 6.87 2.27 -1.15
C GLN A 200 5.98 1.84 -2.33
N LEU A 201 4.69 2.19 -2.26
CA LEU A 201 3.75 1.96 -3.35
C LEU A 201 4.07 2.91 -4.52
N PRO A 202 4.10 2.43 -5.78
CA PRO A 202 4.27 3.31 -6.93
C PRO A 202 3.18 4.39 -7.02
N GLU A 203 3.55 5.65 -7.20
CA GLU A 203 2.54 6.71 -7.35
C GLU A 203 1.67 6.46 -8.60
N PRO A 204 0.33 6.49 -8.52
CA PRO A 204 -0.55 6.30 -9.67
C PRO A 204 -0.27 7.30 -10.80
N LEU A 205 -0.45 6.87 -12.07
CA LEU A 205 -0.33 7.78 -13.21
C LEU A 205 -1.67 8.46 -13.51
N ASP A 206 -1.63 9.78 -13.70
CA ASP A 206 -2.74 10.54 -14.28
C ASP A 206 -2.71 10.42 -15.82
N LEU A 207 -3.11 9.26 -16.30
CA LEU A 207 -3.18 8.98 -17.73
C LEU A 207 -4.25 9.85 -18.42
N PRO A 208 -3.95 10.43 -19.59
CA PRO A 208 -4.93 11.22 -20.31
C PRO A 208 -6.12 10.35 -20.77
N SER A 209 -7.31 10.94 -20.81
CA SER A 209 -8.50 10.18 -21.22
C SER A 209 -8.37 9.64 -22.64
N PHE A 210 -9.02 8.51 -22.92
CA PHE A 210 -8.94 7.85 -24.23
C PHE A 210 -9.31 8.78 -25.38
N SER A 211 -10.31 9.65 -25.20
CA SER A 211 -10.76 10.59 -26.23
C SER A 211 -9.74 11.68 -26.55
N LEU A 212 -8.88 12.06 -25.60
CA LEU A 212 -7.87 13.10 -25.81
C LEU A 212 -6.66 12.59 -26.60
N VAL A 213 -6.30 11.30 -26.45
CA VAL A 213 -5.08 10.75 -27.05
C VAL A 213 -5.32 9.71 -28.13
N SER A 214 -6.57 9.33 -28.43
CA SER A 214 -6.87 8.27 -29.41
C SER A 214 -6.32 8.58 -30.80
N ASP A 215 -6.37 9.85 -31.20
CA ASP A 215 -5.97 10.28 -32.55
C ASP A 215 -4.44 10.28 -32.66
N ASP A 216 -3.74 10.79 -31.66
CA ASP A 216 -2.29 10.82 -31.65
C ASP A 216 -1.68 9.43 -31.43
N LEU A 217 -2.30 8.58 -30.59
CA LEU A 217 -1.95 7.17 -30.50
C LEU A 217 -2.20 6.43 -31.81
N SER A 218 -3.28 6.78 -32.52
CA SER A 218 -3.56 6.21 -33.84
C SER A 218 -2.47 6.57 -34.84
N LYS A 219 -2.08 7.86 -34.91
CA LYS A 219 -0.98 8.33 -35.77
C LYS A 219 0.33 7.65 -35.40
N LEU A 220 0.67 7.57 -34.12
CA LEU A 220 1.86 6.87 -33.63
C LEU A 220 1.87 5.40 -34.07
N ALA A 221 0.74 4.69 -33.90
CA ALA A 221 0.63 3.30 -34.33
C ALA A 221 0.78 3.15 -35.87
N GLU A 222 0.26 4.10 -36.63
CA GLU A 222 0.42 4.10 -38.09
C GLU A 222 1.87 4.37 -38.52
N ASP A 223 2.57 5.28 -37.84
CA ASP A 223 3.99 5.55 -38.08
C ASP A 223 4.85 4.32 -37.77
N VAL A 224 4.61 3.68 -36.63
CA VAL A 224 5.29 2.43 -36.23
C VAL A 224 5.05 1.34 -37.27
N PHE A 225 3.81 1.16 -37.72
CA PHE A 225 3.48 0.17 -38.75
C PHE A 225 4.19 0.47 -40.09
N ARG A 226 4.26 1.75 -40.48
CA ARG A 226 4.92 2.16 -41.73
C ARG A 226 6.43 1.93 -41.69
N ARG A 227 7.08 2.24 -40.57
CA ARG A 227 8.54 2.12 -40.40
C ARG A 227 8.98 0.68 -40.13
N TYR A 228 8.21 -0.09 -39.37
CA TYR A 228 8.61 -1.41 -38.86
C TYR A 228 7.66 -2.54 -39.30
N GLN A 229 7.12 -2.46 -40.51
CA GLN A 229 6.08 -3.37 -41.01
C GLN A 229 6.39 -4.86 -40.81
N ASN A 230 7.64 -5.29 -41.07
CA ASN A 230 8.04 -6.69 -40.93
C ASN A 230 8.03 -7.17 -39.47
N HIS A 231 8.45 -6.32 -38.54
CA HIS A 231 8.41 -6.62 -37.11
C HIS A 231 6.97 -6.67 -36.61
N VAL A 232 6.16 -5.67 -36.97
CA VAL A 232 4.75 -5.62 -36.58
C VAL A 232 3.95 -6.81 -37.11
N LYS A 233 4.22 -7.27 -38.34
CA LYS A 233 3.58 -8.49 -38.88
C LYS A 233 3.88 -9.72 -38.02
N LYS A 234 5.11 -9.87 -37.51
CA LYS A 234 5.48 -10.96 -36.58
C LYS A 234 4.77 -10.84 -35.23
N LEU A 235 4.52 -9.61 -34.74
CA LEU A 235 3.77 -9.37 -33.50
C LEU A 235 2.29 -9.74 -33.61
N LEU A 236 1.73 -9.75 -34.82
CA LEU A 236 0.30 -9.99 -35.07
C LEU A 236 -0.06 -11.45 -35.38
N GLN A 237 0.95 -12.31 -35.56
CA GLN A 237 0.84 -13.76 -35.76
C GLN A 237 0.73 -14.47 -34.42
#